data_AF-A0A7C7MPU6-F1
#
_entry.id   AF-A0A7C7MPU6-F1
#
_cell.length_a   1.000
_cell.length_b   1.000
_cell.length_c   1.000
_cell.angle_alpha   90.00
_cell.angle_beta   90.00
_cell.angle_gamma   90.00
#
_symmetry.space_group_name_H-M   'P 1'
#
loop_
_entity.id
_entity.type
_entity.pdbx_description
1 polymer ?
#
loop_
_entity_poly.entity_id
_entity_poly.type
_entity_poly.pdbx_seq_one_letter_code
_entity_poly.pdbx_strand_id
1 'polypeptide(L)' 'MQVIIKPLEDGSYTVDGLEVRQDTNGNWVGNENMTPNQVACFQRHLIAVKEHQVSGEASYKTT' A
#
# COMPACT_ATOMS: atom_id res chain seq x y z
N MET A 1 16.01 8.53 6.73
CA MET A 1 15.83 7.91 5.40
C MET A 1 14.35 7.87 5.09
N GLN A 2 13.94 8.32 3.91
CA GLN A 2 12.55 8.28 3.45
C GLN A 2 12.36 7.02 2.63
N VAL A 3 11.35 6.20 2.97
CA VAL A 3 10.98 5.00 2.21
C VAL A 3 10.10 5.42 1.03
N ILE A 4 10.46 5.01 -0.18
CA ILE A 4 9.69 5.34 -1.39
C ILE A 4 8.75 4.19 -1.72
N ILE A 5 7.45 4.47 -1.77
CA ILE A 5 6.42 3.48 -2.12
C ILE A 5 5.78 3.89 -3.44
N LYS A 6 5.80 3.01 -4.44
CA LYS A 6 5.17 3.26 -5.76
C LYS A 6 4.21 2.12 -6.11
N PRO A 7 2.96 2.43 -6.49
CA PRO A 7 2.07 1.42 -7.06
C PRO A 7 2.55 0.99 -8.45
N LEU A 8 2.29 -0.25 -8.81
CA LEU A 8 2.52 -0.83 -10.14
C LEU A 8 1.18 -1.06 -10.86
N GLU A 9 1.24 -1.21 -12.20
CA GLU A 9 0.05 -1.35 -13.05
C GLU A 9 -0.75 -2.65 -12.80
N ASP A 10 -0.07 -3.67 -12.27
CA ASP A 10 -0.67 -4.96 -11.90
C ASP A 10 -1.35 -4.94 -10.52
N GLY A 11 -1.35 -3.79 -9.83
CA GLY A 11 -1.90 -3.63 -8.49
C GLY A 11 -0.93 -4.01 -7.36
N SER A 12 0.31 -4.40 -7.69
CA SER A 12 1.37 -4.59 -6.71
C SER A 12 2.04 -3.26 -6.35
N TYR A 13 2.98 -3.27 -5.40
CA TYR A 13 3.73 -2.09 -4.97
C TYR A 13 5.23 -2.36 -4.99
N THR A 14 6.01 -1.30 -5.14
CA THR A 14 7.46 -1.33 -4.88
C THR A 14 7.79 -0.44 -3.70
N VAL A 15 8.59 -0.96 -2.77
CA VAL A 15 9.06 -0.27 -1.57
C VAL A 15 10.59 -0.16 -1.66
N ASP A 16 11.11 1.03 -1.97
CA ASP A 16 12.52 1.26 -2.30
C ASP A 16 13.05 0.33 -3.41
N GLY A 17 12.19 0.02 -4.39
CA GLY A 17 12.51 -0.89 -5.50
C GLY A 17 12.37 -2.38 -5.17
N LEU A 18 11.99 -2.74 -3.93
CA LEU A 18 11.62 -4.11 -3.56
C LEU A 18 10.13 -4.34 -3.82
N GLU A 19 9.80 -5.39 -4.57
CA GLU A 19 8.41 -5.73 -4.88
C GLU A 19 7.64 -6.24 -3.66
N VAL A 20 6.38 -5.83 -3.57
CA VAL A 20 5.39 -6.25 -2.60
C VAL A 20 4.09 -6.56 -3.32
N ARG A 21 3.62 -7.80 -3.18
CA ARG A 21 2.47 -8.33 -3.92
C ARG A 21 1.45 -8.94 -2.98
N GLN A 22 0.20 -9.00 -3.42
CA GLN A 22 -0.86 -9.64 -2.66
C GLN A 22 -0.89 -11.15 -2.98
N ASP A 23 -0.93 -12.00 -1.95
CA ASP A 23 -1.11 -13.43 -2.11
C ASP A 23 -2.58 -13.79 -2.43
N THR A 24 -2.84 -15.07 -2.69
CA THR A 24 -4.20 -15.57 -3.00
C THR A 24 -5.18 -15.45 -1.84
N ASN A 25 -4.69 -15.23 -0.62
CA ASN A 25 -5.50 -15.05 0.58
C ASN A 25 -5.79 -13.58 0.86
N GLY A 26 -5.27 -12.67 0.03
CA GLY A 26 -5.41 -11.23 0.22
C GLY A 26 -4.36 -10.61 1.15
N ASN A 27 -3.33 -11.35 1.57
CA ASN A 27 -2.24 -10.83 2.40
C ASN A 27 -1.18 -10.16 1.55
N TRP A 28 -0.64 -9.04 2.02
CA TRP A 28 0.50 -8.39 1.39
C TRP A 28 1.81 -9.08 1.79
N VAL A 29 2.52 -9.63 0.80
CA VAL A 29 3.80 -10.32 0.96
C VAL A 29 4.88 -9.47 0.31
N GLY A 30 5.76 -8.92 1.15
CA GLY A 30 6.92 -8.17 0.71
C GLY A 30 8.12 -9.05 0.35
N ASN A 31 9.10 -8.47 -0.32
CA ASN A 31 10.39 -9.11 -0.58
C ASN A 31 11.09 -9.48 0.74
N GLU A 32 11.77 -10.64 0.78
CA GLU A 32 12.51 -11.13 1.96
C GLU A 32 13.61 -10.17 2.43
N ASN A 33 14.14 -9.32 1.52
CA ASN A 33 15.18 -8.35 1.81
C ASN A 33 14.64 -7.05 2.42
N MET A 34 13.33 -6.93 2.64
CA MET A 34 12.75 -5.74 3.26
C MET A 34 13.19 -5.62 4.71
N THR A 35 13.69 -4.44 5.05
CA THR A 35 13.97 -4.08 6.44
C THR A 35 12.67 -3.88 7.22
N PRO A 36 12.67 -4.07 8.56
CA PRO A 36 11.51 -3.81 9.39
C PRO A 36 10.94 -2.38 9.23
N ASN A 37 11.80 -1.40 8.96
CA ASN A 37 11.38 -0.02 8.72
C ASN A 37 10.59 0.13 7.41
N GLN A 38 11.01 -0.54 6.34
CA GLN A 38 10.27 -0.55 5.06
C GLN A 38 8.90 -1.21 5.22
N VAL A 39 8.83 -2.34 5.95
CA VAL A 39 7.57 -3.01 6.26
C VAL A 39 6.63 -2.09 7.04
N ALA A 40 7.13 -1.43 8.09
CA ALA A 40 6.34 -0.49 8.88
C ALA A 40 5.84 0.70 8.05
N CYS A 41 6.67 1.26 7.17
CA CYS A 41 6.26 2.31 6.23
C CYS A 41 5.18 1.83 5.26
N PHE A 42 5.33 0.62 4.71
CA PHE A 42 4.35 0.04 3.79
C PHE A 42 3.00 -0.22 4.47
N GLN A 43 3.00 -0.76 5.69
CA GLN A 43 1.76 -0.97 6.46
C GLN A 43 1.02 0.34 6.74
N ARG A 44 1.76 1.41 7.12
CA ARG A 44 1.17 2.74 7.30
C ARG A 44 0.58 3.30 6.02
N HIS A 45 1.25 3.06 4.89
CA HIS A 45 0.73 3.44 3.58
C HIS A 45 -0.59 2.73 3.25
N LEU A 46 -0.67 1.41 3.48
CA LEU A 46 -1.91 0.64 3.27
C LEU A 46 -3.08 1.17 4.13
N ILE A 47 -2.81 1.52 5.38
CA ILE A 47 -3.83 2.12 6.27
C ILE A 47 -4.31 3.45 5.68
N ALA A 48 -3.39 4.33 5.30
CA ALA A 48 -3.73 5.63 4.73
C ALA A 48 -4.53 5.51 3.41
N VAL A 49 -4.16 4.56 2.54
CA VAL A 49 -4.90 4.27 1.29
C VAL A 49 -6.31 3.77 1.60
N LYS A 50 -6.45 2.86 2.57
CA LYS A 50 -7.75 2.33 2.98
C LYS A 50 -8.64 3.41 3.58
N GLU A 51 -8.10 4.28 4.43
CA GLU A 51 -8.83 5.43 4.99
C GLU A 51 -9.24 6.43 3.91
N HIS A 52 -8.37 6.69 2.93
CA HIS A 52 -8.71 7.55 1.79
C HIS A 52 -9.76 6.93 0.86
N GLN A 53 -9.77 5.60 0.67
CA GLN A 53 -10.84 4.93 -0.08
C GLN A 53 -12.19 5.04 0.62
N VAL A 54 -12.22 4.89 1.96
CA VAL A 54 -13.47 5.01 2.73
C VAL A 54 -14.00 6.46 2.74
N SER A 55 -13.14 7.45 2.57
CA SER A 55 -13.56 8.86 2.47
C SER A 55 -14.02 9.28 1.07
N GLY A 56 -13.86 8.42 0.05
CA GLY A 56 -14.33 8.67 -1.32
C GLY A 56 -15.83 8.43 -1.55
N GLU A 57 -16.52 7.77 -0.61
CA GLU A 57 -17.95 7.41 -0.72
C GLU A 57 -18.89 8.35 0.06
N ALA A 58 -18.49 9.59 0.32
CA ALA A 58 -19.33 10.60 0.95
C ALA A 58 -19.32 11.92 0.16
N SER A 59 -19.64 11.87 -1.13
CA SER A 59 -20.03 13.07 -1.89
C SER A 59 -20.94 12.72 -3.07
N TYR A 60 -22.12 12.17 -2.80
CA TYR A 60 -23.27 12.47 -3.65
C TYR A 60 -23.99 13.67 -3.01
N LYS A 61 -23.83 14.84 -3.63
CA LYS A 61 -24.57 16.04 -3.25
C LYS A 61 -26.06 15.81 -3.54
N THR A 62 -26.88 16.00 -2.52
CA THR A 62 -28.31 16.25 -2.63
C THR A 62 -28.52 17.48 -3.53
N THR A 63 -29.32 17.34 -4.58
CA THR A 63 -29.98 18.46 -5.26
C THR A 63 -31.41 18.04 -5.56
#